data_AF-A0A4R7JEQ9-F1
#
_entry.id   AF-A0A4R7JEQ9-F1
#
_cell.length_a   1.000
_cell.length_b   1.000
_cell.length_c   1.000
_cell.angle_alpha   90.00
_cell.angle_beta   90.00
_cell.angle_gamma   90.00
#
_symmetry.space_group_name_H-M   'P 1'
#
loop_
_entity.id
_entity.type
_entity.pdbx_description
1 polymer ?
#
loop_
_entity_poly.entity_id
_entity_poly.type
_entity_poly.pdbx_seq_one_letter_code
_entity_poly.pdbx_strand_id
1 'polypeptide(L)'
;MTIQTTRLSDPAVRAFVAAVNAHDREAFLALLAPGATMADDGDDRDLDQWIDQEIFSSNGHLEVDNESNNGRALIARYRNDTWGEMRTRWDFTVDEDGRIARFETGQA
;
A
#
# COMPACT_ATOMS: atom_id res chain seq x y z
N MET A 1 8.80 -16.95 1.63
CA MET A 1 9.43 -16.59 0.34
C MET A 1 8.78 -15.30 -0.08
N THR A 2 9.55 -14.26 -0.38
CA THR A 2 8.97 -12.96 -0.73
C THR A 2 8.70 -12.89 -2.22
N ILE A 3 7.54 -12.34 -2.56
CA ILE A 3 7.14 -12.13 -3.94
C ILE A 3 7.88 -10.87 -4.40
N GLN A 4 8.64 -11.02 -5.48
CA GLN A 4 9.21 -9.87 -6.17
C GLN A 4 8.07 -8.96 -6.60
N THR A 5 8.12 -7.67 -6.27
CA THR A 5 7.07 -6.68 -6.61
C THR A 5 6.70 -6.73 -8.09
N THR A 6 7.66 -7.01 -8.97
CA THR A 6 7.46 -7.16 -10.42
C THR A 6 6.56 -8.33 -10.83
N ARG A 7 6.27 -9.27 -9.94
CA ARG A 7 5.40 -10.42 -10.16
C ARG A 7 3.98 -10.24 -9.61
N LEU A 8 3.69 -9.09 -8.98
CA LEU A 8 2.34 -8.79 -8.53
C LEU A 8 1.38 -8.75 -9.72
N SER A 9 0.24 -9.42 -9.56
CA SER A 9 -0.74 -9.64 -10.63
C SER A 9 -1.45 -8.34 -11.02
N ASP A 10 -1.86 -7.54 -10.04
CA ASP A 10 -2.55 -6.27 -10.27
C ASP A 10 -1.55 -5.14 -10.56
N PRO A 11 -1.66 -4.43 -11.70
CA PRO A 11 -0.71 -3.40 -12.08
C PRO A 11 -0.76 -2.16 -11.18
N ALA A 12 -1.94 -1.80 -10.64
CA ALA A 12 -2.09 -0.65 -9.75
C ALA A 12 -1.44 -0.94 -8.40
N VAL A 13 -1.71 -2.13 -7.85
CA VAL A 13 -1.09 -2.57 -6.59
C VAL A 13 0.41 -2.72 -6.75
N ARG A 14 0.90 -3.23 -7.89
CA ARG A 14 2.32 -3.29 -8.19
C ARG A 14 2.98 -1.91 -8.19
N ALA A 15 2.36 -0.95 -8.86
CA ALA A 15 2.87 0.41 -8.92
C ALA A 15 2.83 1.08 -7.54
N PHE A 16 1.82 0.78 -6.71
CA PHE A 16 1.71 1.26 -5.34
C PHE A 16 2.92 0.83 -4.51
N VAL A 17 3.22 -0.47 -4.47
CA VAL A 17 4.38 -1.00 -3.73
C VAL A 17 5.69 -0.41 -4.25
N ALA A 18 5.82 -0.23 -5.57
CA ALA A 18 7.00 0.38 -6.16
C ALA A 18 7.17 1.85 -5.75
N ALA A 19 6.08 2.63 -5.73
CA ALA A 19 6.11 4.04 -5.33
C ALA A 19 6.46 4.20 -3.84
N VAL A 20 5.90 3.36 -2.97
CA VAL A 20 6.25 3.29 -1.54
C VAL A 20 7.75 3.03 -1.37
N ASN A 21 8.26 1.96 -2.00
CA ASN A 21 9.67 1.57 -1.86
C ASN A 21 10.66 2.55 -2.51
N ALA A 22 10.21 3.34 -3.49
CA ALA A 22 10.98 4.40 -4.11
C ALA A 22 10.88 5.74 -3.37
N HIS A 23 10.04 5.83 -2.33
CA HIS A 23 9.67 7.09 -1.66
C HIS A 23 9.15 8.17 -2.63
N ASP A 24 8.47 7.74 -3.70
CA ASP A 24 7.94 8.63 -4.73
C ASP A 24 6.50 9.02 -4.42
N ARG A 25 6.34 10.14 -3.72
CA ARG A 25 5.03 10.67 -3.31
C ARG A 25 4.17 11.06 -4.51
N GLU A 26 4.77 11.61 -5.56
CA GLU A 26 4.02 12.04 -6.74
C GLU A 26 3.50 10.82 -7.52
N ALA A 27 4.33 9.80 -7.72
CA ALA A 27 3.89 8.56 -8.35
C ALA A 27 2.82 7.85 -7.52
N PHE A 28 2.94 7.84 -6.19
CA PHE A 28 1.92 7.26 -5.31
C PHE A 28 0.56 7.96 -5.49
N LEU A 29 0.53 9.29 -5.41
CA LEU A 29 -0.71 10.06 -5.54
C LEU A 29 -1.32 9.92 -6.94
N ALA A 30 -0.51 9.77 -7.98
CA ALA A 30 -0.99 9.55 -9.34
C ALA A 30 -1.74 8.21 -9.54
N LEU A 31 -1.52 7.23 -8.66
CA LEU A 31 -2.21 5.93 -8.68
C LEU A 31 -3.57 5.97 -7.99
N LEU A 32 -3.84 7.01 -7.20
CA LEU A 32 -5.09 7.14 -6.46
C LEU A 32 -6.20 7.71 -7.34
N ALA A 33 -7.41 7.18 -7.15
CA ALA A 33 -8.59 7.75 -7.75
C ALA A 33 -8.91 9.12 -7.08
N PRO A 34 -9.60 10.03 -7.79
CA PRO A 34 -10.12 11.25 -7.17
C PRO A 34 -11.03 10.91 -5.98
N GLY A 35 -10.70 11.40 -4.79
CA GLY A 35 -11.44 11.10 -3.56
C GLY A 35 -11.15 9.71 -2.98
N ALA A 36 -9.98 9.13 -3.28
CA ALA A 36 -9.56 7.88 -2.67
C ALA A 36 -9.59 7.95 -1.14
N THR A 37 -9.99 6.86 -0.50
CA THR A 37 -10.06 6.74 0.96
C THR A 37 -9.12 5.67 1.46
N MET A 38 -8.78 5.72 2.75
CA MET A 38 -8.04 4.64 3.37
C MET A 38 -8.47 4.37 4.81
N ALA A 39 -8.26 3.14 5.26
CA ALA A 39 -8.42 2.75 6.65
C ALA A 39 -7.20 2.01 7.17
N ASP A 40 -6.96 2.16 8.47
CA ASP A 40 -5.89 1.53 9.20
C ASP A 40 -6.46 0.84 10.44
N ASP A 41 -6.23 -0.48 10.56
CA ASP A 41 -6.81 -1.37 11.58
C ASP A 41 -8.34 -1.25 11.73
N GLY A 42 -9.02 -0.92 10.62
CA GLY A 42 -10.48 -0.79 10.54
C GLY A 42 -11.02 0.61 10.82
N ASP A 43 -10.17 1.57 11.16
CA ASP A 43 -10.53 2.99 11.33
C ASP A 43 -10.19 3.78 10.07
N ASP A 44 -11.17 4.51 9.50
CA ASP A 44 -10.91 5.43 8.39
C ASP A 44 -9.96 6.54 8.85
N ARG A 45 -8.88 6.78 8.08
CA ARG A 45 -7.92 7.86 8.36
C ARG A 45 -7.90 8.88 7.22
N ASP A 46 -7.36 10.04 7.55
CA ASP A 46 -7.00 11.04 6.54
C ASP A 46 -5.83 10.50 5.71
N LEU A 47 -6.09 10.26 4.42
CA LEU A 47 -5.14 9.61 3.53
C LEU A 47 -3.84 10.40 3.39
N ASP A 48 -3.90 11.73 3.22
CA ASP A 48 -2.72 12.56 3.04
C ASP A 48 -1.85 12.61 4.31
N GLN A 49 -2.45 12.71 5.49
CA GLN A 49 -1.71 12.63 6.75
C GLN A 49 -1.12 11.24 6.98
N TRP A 50 -1.89 10.18 6.70
CA TRP A 50 -1.46 8.82 6.96
C TRP A 50 -0.26 8.44 6.06
N ILE A 51 -0.31 8.75 4.76
CA ILE A 51 0.82 8.46 3.86
C ILE A 51 2.06 9.26 4.26
N ASP A 52 1.90 10.50 4.71
CA ASP A 52 3.02 11.33 5.12
C ASP A 52 3.69 10.80 6.38
N GLN A 53 2.89 10.41 7.39
CA GLN A 53 3.41 9.90 8.66
C GLN A 53 3.97 8.47 8.53
N GLU A 54 3.19 7.56 7.95
CA GLU A 54 3.54 6.15 7.97
C GLU A 54 4.53 5.77 6.87
N ILE A 55 4.42 6.37 5.67
CA ILE A 55 5.24 6.02 4.49
C ILE A 55 6.41 6.98 4.31
N PHE A 56 6.16 8.28 4.10
CA PHE A 56 7.20 9.18 3.62
C PHE A 56 8.12 9.72 4.72
N SER A 57 7.57 10.08 5.88
CA SER A 57 8.35 10.59 7.01
C SER A 57 9.11 9.51 7.76
N SER A 58 8.64 8.26 7.71
CA SER A 58 9.16 7.15 8.50
C SER A 58 9.97 6.13 7.67
N ASN A 59 10.39 6.48 6.45
CA ASN A 59 11.08 5.57 5.52
C ASN A 59 10.36 4.22 5.36
N GLY A 60 9.04 4.28 5.11
CA GLY A 60 8.20 3.11 4.90
C GLY A 60 8.67 2.25 3.74
N HIS A 61 8.86 0.96 4.00
CA HIS A 61 9.25 -0.04 3.03
C HIS A 61 8.31 -1.24 3.11
N LEU A 62 7.84 -1.71 1.96
CA LEU A 62 6.86 -2.77 1.86
C LEU A 62 7.43 -3.94 1.07
N GLU A 63 7.63 -5.06 1.78
CA GLU A 63 8.08 -6.32 1.20
C GLU A 63 6.92 -7.32 1.15
N VAL A 64 6.46 -7.67 -0.06
CA VAL A 64 5.30 -8.55 -0.21
C VAL A 64 5.69 -10.02 0.03
N ASP A 65 4.99 -10.67 0.95
CA ASP A 65 5.12 -12.11 1.22
C ASP A 65 4.14 -12.94 0.40
N ASN A 66 2.91 -12.46 0.28
CA ASN A 66 1.85 -13.18 -0.40
C ASN A 66 0.88 -12.21 -1.07
N GLU A 67 0.35 -12.61 -2.22
CA GLU A 67 -0.78 -11.93 -2.84
C GLU A 67 -1.96 -12.91 -3.03
N SER A 68 -3.16 -12.37 -2.93
CA SER A 68 -4.42 -13.07 -3.13
C SER A 68 -5.43 -12.11 -3.77
N ASN A 69 -6.65 -12.60 -4.04
CA ASN A 69 -7.71 -11.81 -4.67
C ASN A 69 -7.26 -11.15 -6.01
N ASN A 70 -6.60 -11.92 -6.88
CA ASN A 70 -6.02 -11.44 -8.15
C ASN A 70 -5.01 -10.30 -8.00
N GLY A 71 -4.27 -10.27 -6.90
CA GLY A 71 -3.27 -9.22 -6.61
C GLY A 71 -3.82 -8.01 -5.85
N ARG A 72 -5.10 -8.04 -5.44
CA ARG A 72 -5.74 -6.95 -4.70
C ARG A 72 -5.75 -7.13 -3.19
N ALA A 73 -5.28 -8.26 -2.68
CA ALA A 73 -5.06 -8.47 -1.26
C ALA A 73 -3.63 -8.96 -1.04
N LEU A 74 -2.86 -8.24 -0.23
CA LEU A 74 -1.47 -8.55 0.05
C LEU A 74 -1.27 -8.87 1.52
N ILE A 75 -0.36 -9.79 1.78
CA ILE A 75 0.34 -9.88 3.07
C ILE A 75 1.75 -9.38 2.81
N ALA A 76 2.14 -8.34 3.53
CA ALA A 76 3.45 -7.72 3.37
C ALA A 76 4.10 -7.50 4.74
N ARG A 77 5.43 -7.54 4.76
CA ARG A 77 6.19 -6.98 5.87
C ARG A 77 6.39 -5.50 5.59
N TYR A 78 5.72 -4.70 6.41
CA TYR A 78 5.88 -3.26 6.41
C TYR A 78 6.94 -2.90 7.43
N ARG A 79 7.96 -2.18 6.98
CA ARG A 79 9.02 -1.68 7.85
C ARG A 79 9.01 -0.16 7.81
N ASN A 80 9.03 0.47 8.97
CA ASN A 80 9.28 1.90 9.08
C ASN A 80 10.16 2.20 10.31
N ASP A 81 10.72 3.41 10.36
CA ASP A 81 11.62 3.83 11.43
C ASP A 81 10.89 4.02 12.78
N THR A 82 9.57 4.22 12.74
CA THR A 82 8.74 4.44 13.93
C THR A 82 8.44 3.15 14.69
N TRP A 83 8.08 2.08 13.99
CA TRP A 83 7.59 0.84 14.58
C TRP A 83 8.47 -0.37 14.30
N GLY A 84 9.51 -0.23 13.48
CA GLY A 84 10.35 -1.34 13.04
C GLY A 84 9.66 -2.15 11.95
N GLU A 85 9.82 -3.47 11.96
CA GLU A 85 9.19 -4.38 10.99
C GLU A 85 7.94 -5.04 11.58
N MET A 86 6.83 -4.92 10.87
CA MET A 86 5.56 -5.53 11.22
C MET A 86 4.97 -6.27 10.02
N ARG A 87 4.21 -7.32 10.31
CA ARG A 87 3.45 -8.04 9.28
C ARG A 87 2.08 -7.37 9.15
N THR A 88 1.79 -6.87 7.97
CA THR A 88 0.57 -6.13 7.66
C THR A 88 -0.19 -6.82 6.55
N ARG A 89 -1.50 -6.66 6.62
CA ARG A 89 -2.44 -7.06 5.59
C ARG A 89 -2.83 -5.79 4.85
N TRP A 90 -2.97 -5.90 3.54
CA TRP A 90 -3.42 -4.82 2.69
C TRP A 90 -4.52 -5.33 1.78
N ASP A 91 -5.62 -4.60 1.70
CA ASP A 91 -6.70 -4.87 0.76
C ASP A 91 -6.95 -3.63 -0.10
N PHE A 92 -7.03 -3.82 -1.41
CA PHE A 92 -7.12 -2.76 -2.40
C PHE A 92 -8.42 -2.87 -3.18
N THR A 93 -9.09 -1.73 -3.31
CA THR A 93 -10.23 -1.54 -4.22
C THR A 93 -9.77 -0.65 -5.37
N VAL A 94 -9.77 -1.22 -6.56
CA VAL A 94 -9.40 -0.55 -7.81
C VAL A 94 -10.67 -0.23 -8.59
N ASP A 95 -10.79 1.00 -9.09
CA ASP A 95 -11.91 1.45 -9.91
C ASP A 95 -11.84 0.96 -11.37
N GLU A 96 -12.80 1.38 -12.18
CA GLU A 96 -12.89 1.02 -13.61
C GLU A 96 -11.76 1.64 -14.45
N ASP A 97 -11.15 2.73 -14.00
CA ASP A 97 -10.01 3.41 -14.64
C ASP A 97 -8.66 2.78 -14.24
N GLY A 98 -8.67 1.75 -13.39
CA GLY A 98 -7.47 1.07 -12.91
C GLY A 98 -6.72 1.84 -11.82
N ARG A 99 -7.39 2.78 -11.12
CA ARG A 99 -6.83 3.55 -10.00
C ARG A 99 -7.33 3.03 -8.66
N ILE A 100 -6.54 3.24 -7.61
CA ILE A 100 -6.89 2.79 -6.27
C ILE A 100 -7.92 3.76 -5.68
N ALA A 101 -9.16 3.30 -5.54
CA ALA A 101 -10.25 4.07 -4.94
C ALA A 101 -10.30 3.92 -3.42
N ARG A 102 -9.88 2.76 -2.91
CA ARG A 102 -9.71 2.54 -1.47
C ARG A 102 -8.60 1.56 -1.22
N PHE A 103 -7.82 1.78 -0.15
CA PHE A 103 -6.97 0.74 0.40
C PHE A 103 -7.13 0.66 1.90
N GLU A 104 -7.04 -0.54 2.43
CA GLU A 104 -7.14 -0.81 3.85
C GLU A 104 -5.87 -1.53 4.28
N THR A 105 -5.29 -1.09 5.38
CA THR A 105 -4.14 -1.75 5.98
C THR A 105 -4.41 -2.04 7.46
N GLY A 106 -3.64 -2.95 8.02
CA GLY A 106 -3.74 -3.34 9.42
C GLY A 106 -2.84 -4.51 9.74
N GLN A 107 -2.77 -4.87 11.02
CA GLN A 107 -1.92 -5.97 11.49
C GLN A 107 -2.43 -7.35 11.02
N ALA A 108 -1.51 -8.25 10.60
CA ALA A 108 -1.83 -9.54 9.98
C ALA A 108 -1.33 -10.80 10.71
#